data_AF-A0A6P9ESH3-F1
#
_entry.id   AF-A0A6P9ESH3-F1
#
_cell.length_a   1.000
_cell.length_b   1.000
_cell.length_c   1.000
_cell.angle_alpha   90.00
_cell.angle_beta   90.00
_cell.angle_gamma   90.00
#
_symmetry.space_group_name_H-M   'P 1'
#
loop_
_entity.id
_entity.type
_entity.pdbx_description
1 polymer ?
#
loop_
_entity_poly.entity_id
_entity_poly.type
_entity_poly.pdbx_seq_one_letter_code
_entity_poly.pdbx_strand_id
1 'polypeptide(L)'
;MEIDLSMNQLHGSIPASLGSLRNLSYLYLFQNKLFGSIPEEIGNLTQMKAIHLSMNQLHGAIPSSFSNLSSLELLSLLQNKLSGPIPQGIGDFMNLTSLELGGNQFTGYLPENICRSGLLQNFSAYNNHFIGRVPQSLKNCTSLVRVHMNGNQFVGDISKDFGVYPNLQFIDLSHNYFHGMISSNWGQCPKLGTLHMSGNNITGGIPLYIGNWTQLHVLDLSLNHILGAIPKELGKLTSLEKLGLNGNQLSSALPPEFESLTNLEFLDMSSNKLTDPIPHILGNLPKLYNLNSLQGSTILPAIHNRWQNTTNRWHISTPAIF
;
A
#
# COMPACT_ATOMS: atom_id res chain seq x y z
N MET A 1 19.46 18.91 -20.33
CA MET A 1 20.68 18.84 -19.49
C MET A 1 20.35 18.03 -18.24
N GLU A 2 21.33 17.37 -17.64
CA GLU A 2 21.14 16.53 -16.46
C GLU A 2 22.17 16.88 -15.39
N ILE A 3 21.73 16.84 -14.12
CA ILE A 3 22.60 16.86 -12.95
C ILE A 3 22.24 15.64 -12.12
N ASP A 4 23.20 14.72 -12.00
CA ASP A 4 23.12 13.59 -11.08
C ASP A 4 24.26 13.69 -10.05
N LEU A 5 23.86 13.89 -8.80
CA LEU A 5 24.73 13.89 -7.63
C LEU A 5 24.18 12.95 -6.55
N SER A 6 23.37 11.96 -6.96
CA SER A 6 22.74 11.01 -6.06
C SER A 6 23.74 10.09 -5.36
N MET A 7 23.32 9.43 -4.28
CA MET A 7 24.10 8.42 -3.57
C MET A 7 25.45 8.91 -3.03
N ASN A 8 25.47 10.13 -2.49
CA ASN A 8 26.67 10.77 -1.95
C ASN A 8 26.48 11.15 -0.46
N GLN A 9 27.43 11.91 0.08
CA GLN A 9 27.39 12.46 1.44
C GLN A 9 27.23 13.98 1.43
N LEU A 10 26.64 14.53 0.36
CA LEU A 10 26.47 15.98 0.20
C LEU A 10 25.55 16.52 1.29
N HIS A 11 25.95 17.65 1.87
CA HIS A 11 25.21 18.36 2.90
C HIS A 11 25.06 19.83 2.49
N GLY A 12 24.26 20.58 3.24
CA GLY A 12 23.87 21.94 2.88
C GLY A 12 22.46 21.98 2.30
N SER A 13 22.02 23.19 1.95
CA SER A 13 20.74 23.39 1.26
C SER A 13 20.89 23.30 -0.25
N ILE A 14 19.77 22.99 -0.92
CA ILE A 14 19.69 23.13 -2.37
C ILE A 14 19.76 24.63 -2.68
N PRO A 15 20.72 25.12 -3.49
CA PRO A 15 20.88 26.54 -3.73
C PRO A 15 19.82 27.06 -4.70
N ALA A 16 19.22 28.22 -4.39
CA ALA A 16 18.26 28.90 -5.26
C ALA A 16 18.80 29.18 -6.68
N SER A 17 20.11 29.39 -6.81
CA SER A 17 20.79 29.60 -8.09
C SER A 17 20.62 28.43 -9.08
N LEU A 18 20.29 27.22 -8.60
CA LEU A 18 19.97 26.08 -9.46
C LEU A 18 18.80 26.39 -10.41
N GLY A 19 17.85 27.23 -9.99
CA GLY A 19 16.73 27.69 -10.80
C GLY A 19 17.12 28.54 -12.02
N SER A 20 18.39 28.92 -12.16
CA SER A 20 18.90 29.64 -13.33
C SER A 20 19.26 28.72 -14.50
N LEU A 21 19.34 27.41 -14.28
CA LEU A 21 19.71 26.41 -15.29
C LEU A 21 18.51 26.01 -16.16
N ARG A 22 17.93 26.94 -16.91
CA ARG A 22 16.64 26.75 -17.63
C ARG A 22 16.58 25.58 -18.63
N ASN A 23 17.72 25.02 -19.01
CA ASN A 23 17.82 23.85 -19.90
C ASN A 23 17.96 22.52 -19.13
N LEU A 24 17.90 22.54 -17.79
CA LEU A 24 17.91 21.35 -16.96
C LEU A 24 16.61 20.58 -17.14
N SER A 25 16.75 19.25 -17.30
CA SER A 25 15.66 18.32 -17.52
C SER A 25 15.61 17.22 -16.46
N TYR A 26 16.75 16.88 -15.88
CA TYR A 26 16.89 15.83 -14.88
C TYR A 26 17.71 16.36 -13.70
N LEU A 27 17.17 16.22 -12.50
CA LEU A 27 17.80 16.61 -11.25
C LEU A 27 17.70 15.45 -10.26
N TYR A 28 18.81 14.75 -10.08
CA TYR A 28 18.91 13.61 -9.17
C TYR A 28 19.85 13.96 -8.02
N LEU A 29 19.27 14.13 -6.83
CA LEU A 29 20.00 14.48 -5.59
C LEU A 29 19.71 13.48 -4.46
N PHE A 30 19.12 12.33 -4.77
CA PHE A 30 18.64 11.38 -3.77
C PHE A 30 19.76 10.67 -3.02
N GLN A 31 19.45 10.14 -1.83
CA GLN A 31 20.44 9.49 -0.95
C GLN A 31 21.64 10.38 -0.66
N ASN A 32 21.37 11.52 -0.02
CA ASN A 32 22.36 12.48 0.47
C ASN A 32 21.99 12.95 1.89
N LYS A 33 22.66 13.99 2.38
CA LYS A 33 22.39 14.65 3.68
C LYS A 33 21.93 16.10 3.49
N LEU A 34 21.26 16.41 2.36
CA LEU A 34 20.75 17.75 2.08
C LEU A 34 19.66 18.13 3.07
N PHE A 35 19.64 19.39 3.50
CA PHE A 35 18.67 19.93 4.45
C PHE A 35 18.12 21.28 3.98
N GLY A 36 17.25 21.92 4.77
CA GLY A 36 16.60 23.16 4.36
C GLY A 36 15.37 22.91 3.49
N SER A 37 14.75 24.00 3.02
CA SER A 37 13.61 23.94 2.11
C SER A 37 14.02 23.76 0.66
N ILE A 38 13.10 23.20 -0.13
CA ILE A 38 13.20 23.20 -1.58
C ILE A 38 13.02 24.67 -2.06
N PRO A 39 13.99 25.25 -2.79
CA PRO A 39 13.87 26.64 -3.27
C PRO A 39 12.71 26.83 -4.26
N GLU A 40 12.03 27.96 -4.18
CA GLU A 40 10.92 28.31 -5.07
C GLU A 40 11.40 28.48 -6.52
N GLU A 41 12.66 28.86 -6.72
CA GLU A 41 13.29 29.06 -8.02
C GLU A 41 13.40 27.77 -8.85
N ILE A 42 13.29 26.58 -8.23
CA ILE A 42 13.20 25.32 -8.98
C ILE A 42 11.98 25.32 -9.91
N GLY A 43 10.90 26.02 -9.56
CA GLY A 43 9.73 26.21 -10.42
C GLY A 43 10.02 26.98 -11.73
N ASN A 44 11.19 27.60 -11.88
CA ASN A 44 11.60 28.25 -13.14
C ASN A 44 12.14 27.25 -14.18
N LEU A 45 12.37 25.99 -13.81
CA LEU A 45 12.96 24.97 -14.66
C LEU A 45 11.89 24.26 -15.50
N THR A 46 11.20 24.99 -16.37
CA THR A 46 10.01 24.48 -17.09
C THR A 46 10.26 23.29 -18.05
N GLN A 47 11.53 22.99 -18.34
CA GLN A 47 11.97 21.83 -19.14
C GLN A 47 12.20 20.55 -18.30
N MET A 48 11.89 20.59 -17.00
CA MET A 48 12.08 19.45 -16.11
C MET A 48 11.18 18.28 -16.47
N LYS A 49 11.81 17.11 -16.55
CA LYS A 49 11.18 15.81 -16.73
C LYS A 49 11.24 14.98 -15.46
N ALA A 50 12.34 15.05 -14.70
CA ALA A 50 12.47 14.28 -13.47
C ALA A 50 13.15 15.06 -12.35
N ILE A 51 12.48 15.12 -11.19
CA ILE A 51 13.04 15.60 -9.93
C ILE A 51 13.06 14.44 -8.95
N HIS A 52 14.25 14.03 -8.50
CA HIS A 52 14.41 12.97 -7.51
C HIS A 52 15.25 13.47 -6.33
N LEU A 53 14.59 13.78 -5.21
CA LEU A 53 15.17 14.35 -3.99
C LEU A 53 15.06 13.42 -2.77
N SER A 54 14.60 12.19 -2.97
CA SER A 54 14.34 11.23 -1.92
C SER A 54 15.53 10.90 -1.01
N MET A 55 15.25 10.42 0.21
CA MET A 55 16.26 10.01 1.19
C MET A 55 17.26 11.13 1.49
N ASN A 56 16.74 12.27 1.94
CA ASN A 56 17.47 13.44 2.41
C ASN A 56 16.85 13.94 3.73
N GLN A 57 17.20 15.14 4.17
CA GLN A 57 16.67 15.80 5.37
C GLN A 57 15.94 17.11 5.03
N LEU A 58 15.41 17.22 3.80
CA LEU A 58 14.69 18.40 3.33
C LEU A 58 13.41 18.60 4.15
N HIS A 59 13.06 19.85 4.45
CA HIS A 59 11.91 20.19 5.27
C HIS A 59 11.13 21.38 4.71
N GLY A 60 9.99 21.72 5.33
CA GLY A 60 9.09 22.76 4.81
C GLY A 60 8.23 22.27 3.65
N ALA A 61 7.50 23.18 3.01
CA ALA A 61 6.53 22.84 1.97
C ALA A 61 7.17 22.65 0.59
N ILE A 62 6.46 21.91 -0.28
CA ILE A 62 6.72 21.96 -1.72
C ILE A 62 6.33 23.36 -2.20
N PRO A 63 7.23 24.12 -2.85
CA PRO A 63 6.90 25.44 -3.38
C PRO A 63 5.73 25.39 -4.35
N SER A 64 4.81 26.36 -4.28
CA SER A 64 3.67 26.46 -5.19
C SER A 64 4.10 26.57 -6.66
N SER A 65 5.28 27.17 -6.90
CA SER A 65 5.93 27.29 -8.20
C SER A 65 6.19 25.96 -8.91
N PHE A 66 6.19 24.82 -8.19
CA PHE A 66 6.26 23.49 -8.82
C PHE A 66 5.13 23.28 -9.83
N SER A 67 3.98 23.94 -9.65
CA SER A 67 2.86 23.90 -10.61
C SER A 67 3.26 24.36 -12.03
N ASN A 68 4.38 25.05 -12.21
CA ASN A 68 4.90 25.47 -13.51
C ASN A 68 5.65 24.37 -14.27
N LEU A 69 5.97 23.24 -13.62
CA LEU A 69 6.76 22.14 -14.17
C LEU A 69 5.89 21.18 -15.00
N SER A 70 5.17 21.71 -15.99
CA SER A 70 4.14 20.97 -16.75
C SER A 70 4.67 19.77 -17.55
N SER A 71 5.98 19.70 -17.80
CA SER A 71 6.63 18.60 -18.51
C SER A 71 7.06 17.44 -17.60
N LEU A 72 6.80 17.52 -16.29
CA LEU A 72 7.31 16.56 -15.32
C LEU A 72 6.69 15.17 -15.50
N GLU A 73 7.56 14.18 -15.62
CA GLU A 73 7.25 12.76 -15.75
C GLU A 73 7.44 12.02 -14.41
N LEU A 74 8.42 12.46 -13.60
CA LEU A 74 8.77 11.88 -12.31
C LEU A 74 8.98 12.97 -11.25
N LEU A 75 8.28 12.84 -10.12
CA LEU A 75 8.54 13.58 -8.89
C LEU A 75 8.70 12.61 -7.73
N SER A 76 9.92 12.43 -7.24
CA SER A 76 10.21 11.61 -6.07
C SER A 76 10.82 12.43 -4.94
N LEU A 77 10.10 12.48 -3.82
CA LEU A 77 10.41 13.22 -2.59
C LEU A 77 10.43 12.30 -1.36
N LEU A 78 10.47 10.98 -1.57
CA LEU A 78 10.32 9.96 -0.53
C LEU A 78 11.31 10.19 0.63
N GLN A 79 10.91 9.86 1.85
CA GLN A 79 11.82 9.79 3.00
C GLN A 79 12.57 11.10 3.23
N ASN A 80 11.83 12.15 3.53
CA ASN A 80 12.32 13.48 3.90
C ASN A 80 11.53 13.98 5.14
N LYS A 81 11.64 15.27 5.47
CA LYS A 81 10.88 15.94 6.54
C LYS A 81 9.97 17.03 5.96
N LEU A 82 9.54 16.89 4.71
CA LEU A 82 8.70 17.87 4.03
C LEU A 82 7.30 17.89 4.67
N SER A 83 6.65 19.05 4.68
CA SER A 83 5.42 19.30 5.42
C SER A 83 4.44 20.17 4.65
N GLY A 84 3.23 20.36 5.16
CA GLY A 84 2.22 21.21 4.52
C GLY A 84 1.51 20.52 3.35
N PRO A 85 0.63 21.24 2.63
CA PRO A 85 -0.16 20.66 1.56
C PRO A 85 0.63 20.46 0.26
N ILE A 86 0.20 19.51 -0.55
CA ILE A 86 0.68 19.35 -1.93
C ILE A 86 0.05 20.45 -2.79
N PRO A 87 0.84 21.22 -3.57
CA PRO A 87 0.30 22.20 -4.50
C PRO A 87 -0.67 21.54 -5.48
N GLN A 88 -1.89 22.07 -5.56
CA GLN A 88 -2.96 21.44 -6.35
C GLN A 88 -2.66 21.40 -7.84
N GLY A 89 -1.85 22.34 -8.35
CA GLY A 89 -1.41 22.37 -9.75
C GLY A 89 -0.54 21.17 -10.17
N ILE A 90 0.01 20.39 -9.23
CA ILE A 90 0.66 19.10 -9.54
C ILE A 90 -0.35 18.12 -10.17
N GLY A 91 -1.63 18.25 -9.84
CA GLY A 91 -2.70 17.47 -10.46
C GLY A 91 -2.90 17.75 -11.95
N ASP A 92 -2.37 18.85 -12.48
CA ASP A 92 -2.52 19.23 -13.89
C ASP A 92 -1.34 18.77 -14.77
N PHE A 93 -0.39 18.02 -14.21
CA PHE A 93 0.74 17.49 -14.97
C PHE A 93 0.30 16.39 -15.93
N MET A 94 0.33 16.72 -17.22
CA MET A 94 -0.17 15.83 -18.26
C MET A 94 0.79 14.69 -18.63
N ASN A 95 2.04 14.74 -18.16
CA ASN A 95 3.07 13.73 -18.45
C ASN A 95 3.44 12.87 -17.23
N LEU A 96 2.82 13.09 -16.08
CA LEU A 96 3.23 12.47 -14.82
C LEU A 96 2.99 10.95 -14.83
N THR A 97 4.06 10.19 -14.66
CA THR A 97 4.05 8.71 -14.60
C THR A 97 4.40 8.19 -13.21
N SER A 98 5.20 8.94 -12.44
CA SER A 98 5.53 8.59 -11.06
C SER A 98 5.43 9.81 -10.13
N LEU A 99 4.67 9.66 -9.05
CA LEU A 99 4.57 10.63 -7.98
C LEU A 99 4.77 9.94 -6.63
N GLU A 100 5.88 10.25 -5.98
CA GLU A 100 6.34 9.55 -4.78
C GLU A 100 6.61 10.54 -3.64
N LEU A 101 5.68 10.59 -2.70
CA LEU A 101 5.61 11.55 -1.59
C LEU A 101 5.73 10.89 -0.21
N GLY A 102 5.77 9.56 -0.16
CA GLY A 102 5.74 8.77 1.07
C GLY A 102 6.92 9.00 2.04
N GLY A 103 6.68 8.84 3.33
CA GLY A 103 7.67 9.05 4.39
C GLY A 103 8.02 10.52 4.57
N ASN A 104 7.00 11.36 4.77
CA ASN A 104 7.13 12.80 5.01
C ASN A 104 6.10 13.23 6.08
N GLN A 105 5.86 14.53 6.21
CA GLN A 105 4.89 15.13 7.12
C GLN A 105 3.83 15.93 6.35
N PHE A 106 3.53 15.57 5.10
CA PHE A 106 2.53 16.27 4.29
C PHE A 106 1.14 16.19 4.92
N THR A 107 0.38 17.28 4.77
CA THR A 107 -0.97 17.43 5.32
C THR A 107 -1.97 17.78 4.21
N GLY A 108 -3.26 17.87 4.56
CA GLY A 108 -4.29 18.29 3.62
C GLY A 108 -4.67 17.20 2.62
N TYR A 109 -5.17 17.61 1.45
CA TYR A 109 -5.74 16.74 0.44
C TYR A 109 -4.74 16.45 -0.69
N LEU A 110 -4.83 15.26 -1.27
CA LEU A 110 -4.17 14.95 -2.53
C LEU A 110 -4.79 15.79 -3.68
N PRO A 111 -4.02 16.16 -4.72
CA PRO A 111 -4.56 16.85 -5.88
C PRO A 111 -5.70 16.08 -6.55
N GLU A 112 -6.82 16.74 -6.83
CA GLU A 112 -8.05 16.08 -7.34
C GLU A 112 -7.84 15.42 -8.72
N ASN A 113 -7.00 16.03 -9.57
CA ASN A 113 -6.76 15.63 -10.95
C ASN A 113 -5.48 14.81 -11.17
N ILE A 114 -4.88 14.25 -10.11
CA ILE A 114 -3.56 13.61 -10.12
C ILE A 114 -3.32 12.53 -11.19
N CYS A 115 -4.37 11.88 -11.71
CA CYS A 115 -4.29 10.97 -12.85
C CYS A 115 -5.18 11.39 -14.04
N ARG A 116 -5.41 12.69 -14.23
CA ARG A 116 -6.20 13.19 -15.36
C ARG A 116 -5.60 12.82 -16.72
N SER A 117 -4.28 12.72 -16.82
CA SER A 117 -3.57 12.27 -18.02
C SER A 117 -3.80 10.79 -18.33
N GLY A 118 -4.18 9.98 -17.34
CA GLY A 118 -4.22 8.53 -17.46
C GLY A 118 -2.83 7.89 -17.60
N LEU A 119 -1.73 8.59 -17.28
CA LEU A 119 -0.36 8.07 -17.41
C LEU A 119 0.28 7.63 -16.09
N LEU A 120 -0.33 7.97 -14.94
CA LEU A 120 0.23 7.69 -13.63
C LEU A 120 0.29 6.17 -13.38
N GLN A 121 1.50 5.65 -13.21
CA GLN A 121 1.78 4.22 -12.99
C GLN A 121 2.16 3.94 -11.54
N ASN A 122 3.02 4.79 -10.97
CA ASN A 122 3.52 4.65 -9.61
C ASN A 122 3.03 5.82 -8.76
N PHE A 123 2.23 5.51 -7.76
CA PHE A 123 1.74 6.51 -6.81
C PHE A 123 2.06 6.10 -5.38
N SER A 124 2.76 6.96 -4.66
CA SER A 124 3.18 6.69 -3.28
C SER A 124 2.95 7.91 -2.41
N ALA A 125 2.16 7.73 -1.35
CA ALA A 125 1.81 8.74 -0.36
C ALA A 125 1.93 8.20 1.08
N TYR A 126 2.52 7.02 1.28
CA TYR A 126 2.54 6.32 2.56
C TYR A 126 3.15 7.15 3.70
N ASN A 127 2.78 6.87 4.96
CA ASN A 127 3.33 7.49 6.16
C ASN A 127 3.42 9.03 6.05
N ASN A 128 2.26 9.67 5.98
CA ASN A 128 2.08 11.12 5.98
C ASN A 128 0.84 11.46 6.84
N HIS A 129 0.37 12.70 6.80
CA HIS A 129 -0.84 13.17 7.49
C HIS A 129 -1.92 13.58 6.47
N PHE A 130 -2.02 12.89 5.33
CA PHE A 130 -3.04 13.19 4.33
C PHE A 130 -4.44 12.87 4.86
N ILE A 131 -5.40 13.74 4.57
CA ILE A 131 -6.79 13.64 4.98
C ILE A 131 -7.72 13.58 3.76
N GLY A 132 -9.00 13.28 4.02
CA GLY A 132 -10.04 13.33 3.00
C GLY A 132 -10.12 12.07 2.15
N ARG A 133 -10.87 12.15 1.06
CA ARG A 133 -11.07 11.03 0.14
C ARG A 133 -9.95 10.93 -0.88
N VAL A 134 -9.76 9.72 -1.41
CA VAL A 134 -8.92 9.51 -2.59
C VAL A 134 -9.49 10.28 -3.77
N PRO A 135 -8.68 11.05 -4.52
CA PRO A 135 -9.11 11.78 -5.71
C PRO A 135 -9.89 10.93 -6.72
N GLN A 136 -10.98 11.48 -7.25
CA GLN A 136 -11.83 10.78 -8.21
C GLN A 136 -11.08 10.37 -9.49
N SER A 137 -10.06 11.13 -9.90
CA SER A 137 -9.21 10.78 -11.04
C SER A 137 -8.46 9.45 -10.85
N LEU A 138 -8.14 9.06 -9.61
CA LEU A 138 -7.51 7.77 -9.31
C LEU A 138 -8.47 6.59 -9.45
N LYS A 139 -9.77 6.78 -9.29
CA LYS A 139 -10.76 5.71 -9.48
C LYS A 139 -10.68 5.12 -10.89
N ASN A 140 -10.46 5.97 -11.90
CA ASN A 140 -10.46 5.58 -13.31
C ASN A 140 -9.04 5.48 -13.91
N CYS A 141 -7.99 5.53 -13.08
CA CYS A 141 -6.61 5.53 -13.51
C CYS A 141 -6.13 4.11 -13.87
N THR A 142 -6.48 3.63 -15.07
CA THR A 142 -6.22 2.25 -15.52
C THR A 142 -4.74 1.93 -15.78
N SER A 143 -3.88 2.96 -15.78
CA SER A 143 -2.43 2.84 -15.92
C SER A 143 -1.71 2.48 -14.61
N LEU A 144 -2.37 2.56 -13.45
CA LEU A 144 -1.74 2.25 -12.17
C LEU A 144 -1.15 0.84 -12.14
N VAL A 145 0.08 0.75 -11.66
CA VAL A 145 0.85 -0.47 -11.47
C VAL A 145 1.12 -0.70 -9.98
N ARG A 146 1.56 0.36 -9.26
CA ARG A 146 1.83 0.28 -7.82
C ARG A 146 1.26 1.49 -7.09
N VAL A 147 0.54 1.23 -6.01
CA VAL A 147 -0.08 2.24 -5.17
C VAL A 147 0.27 2.00 -3.69
N HIS A 148 0.87 2.99 -3.03
CA HIS A 148 1.18 2.94 -1.60
C HIS A 148 0.53 4.13 -0.90
N MET A 149 -0.51 3.92 -0.10
CA MET A 149 -1.24 5.00 0.60
C MET A 149 -1.37 4.73 2.10
N ASN A 150 -0.68 3.73 2.61
CA ASN A 150 -0.79 3.28 3.99
C ASN A 150 -0.28 4.32 5.00
N GLY A 151 -0.78 4.28 6.24
CA GLY A 151 -0.30 5.15 7.32
C GLY A 151 -0.64 6.62 7.09
N ASN A 152 -1.93 6.90 6.83
CA ASN A 152 -2.46 8.24 6.64
C ASN A 152 -3.81 8.37 7.37
N GLN A 153 -4.55 9.44 7.09
CA GLN A 153 -5.89 9.71 7.64
C GLN A 153 -6.94 9.73 6.51
N PHE A 154 -6.73 8.95 5.45
CA PHE A 154 -7.69 8.88 4.35
C PHE A 154 -9.00 8.28 4.83
N VAL A 155 -10.10 8.87 4.36
CA VAL A 155 -11.46 8.38 4.55
C VAL A 155 -12.04 8.02 3.18
N GLY A 156 -13.15 7.30 3.14
CA GLY A 156 -13.82 6.96 1.88
C GLY A 156 -14.43 5.57 1.92
N ASP A 157 -15.35 5.34 0.99
CA ASP A 157 -16.02 4.06 0.84
C ASP A 157 -15.26 3.21 -0.19
N ILE A 158 -14.58 2.16 0.26
CA ILE A 158 -13.75 1.33 -0.61
C ILE A 158 -14.54 0.65 -1.74
N SER A 159 -15.86 0.53 -1.59
CA SER A 159 -16.73 -0.02 -2.63
C SER A 159 -16.99 0.96 -3.78
N LYS A 160 -16.79 2.27 -3.53
CA LYS A 160 -17.15 3.36 -4.44
C LYS A 160 -15.95 4.15 -4.93
N ASP A 161 -14.93 4.32 -4.09
CA ASP A 161 -13.84 5.25 -4.37
C ASP A 161 -12.71 4.61 -5.20
N PHE A 162 -12.71 3.27 -5.32
CA PHE A 162 -11.77 2.51 -6.14
C PHE A 162 -12.45 1.84 -7.34
N GLY A 163 -11.71 1.74 -8.44
CA GLY A 163 -12.19 1.20 -9.71
C GLY A 163 -11.62 -0.17 -10.06
N VAL A 164 -11.59 -0.45 -11.36
CA VAL A 164 -10.95 -1.64 -11.94
C VAL A 164 -9.61 -1.22 -12.53
N TYR A 165 -8.54 -1.90 -12.14
CA TYR A 165 -7.17 -1.55 -12.51
C TYR A 165 -6.50 -2.71 -13.26
N PRO A 166 -6.53 -2.70 -14.61
CA PRO A 166 -6.02 -3.83 -15.41
C PRO A 166 -4.53 -4.13 -15.25
N ASN A 167 -3.76 -3.12 -14.84
CA ASN A 167 -2.30 -3.19 -14.72
C ASN A 167 -1.79 -3.24 -13.27
N LEU A 168 -2.67 -3.12 -12.28
CA LEU A 168 -2.28 -3.01 -10.88
C LEU A 168 -1.70 -4.33 -10.39
N GLN A 169 -0.51 -4.24 -9.82
CA GLN A 169 0.24 -5.37 -9.26
C GLN A 169 0.29 -5.31 -7.74
N PHE A 170 0.36 -4.10 -7.19
CA PHE A 170 0.54 -3.87 -5.75
C PHE A 170 -0.33 -2.70 -5.29
N ILE A 171 -1.07 -2.89 -4.21
CA ILE A 171 -1.72 -1.80 -3.51
C ILE A 171 -1.71 -1.99 -2.00
N ASP A 172 -1.36 -0.92 -1.28
CA ASP A 172 -1.40 -0.87 0.18
C ASP A 172 -2.21 0.33 0.65
N LEU A 173 -3.36 0.07 1.28
CA LEU A 173 -4.30 1.03 1.86
C LEU A 173 -4.29 1.00 3.39
N SER A 174 -3.37 0.27 3.99
CA SER A 174 -3.42 -0.09 5.41
C SER A 174 -3.29 1.11 6.33
N HIS A 175 -3.79 1.03 7.56
CA HIS A 175 -3.67 2.08 8.58
C HIS A 175 -4.20 3.44 8.08
N ASN A 176 -5.49 3.44 7.76
CA ASN A 176 -6.27 4.62 7.36
C ASN A 176 -7.67 4.53 8.02
N TYR A 177 -8.58 5.41 7.64
CA TYR A 177 -9.98 5.41 8.09
C TYR A 177 -10.94 5.00 6.96
N PHE A 178 -10.49 4.18 6.01
CA PHE A 178 -11.35 3.68 4.94
C PHE A 178 -12.46 2.80 5.51
N HIS A 179 -13.66 2.90 4.93
CA HIS A 179 -14.84 2.16 5.36
C HIS A 179 -15.58 1.56 4.15
N GLY A 180 -16.75 0.96 4.39
CA GLY A 180 -17.54 0.31 3.36
C GLY A 180 -17.14 -1.15 3.15
N MET A 181 -17.62 -1.76 2.07
CA MET A 181 -17.45 -3.18 1.80
C MET A 181 -16.46 -3.42 0.67
N ILE A 182 -15.73 -4.54 0.71
CA ILE A 182 -14.92 -4.96 -0.43
C ILE A 182 -15.85 -5.22 -1.63
N SER A 183 -15.53 -4.62 -2.79
CA SER A 183 -16.35 -4.67 -4.02
C SER A 183 -15.84 -5.66 -5.06
N SER A 184 -16.71 -6.08 -5.99
CA SER A 184 -16.39 -7.03 -7.08
C SER A 184 -15.44 -6.46 -8.12
N ASN A 185 -15.24 -5.14 -8.14
CA ASN A 185 -14.27 -4.49 -9.02
C ASN A 185 -12.85 -4.98 -8.79
N TRP A 186 -12.45 -5.19 -7.55
CA TRP A 186 -11.16 -5.78 -7.20
C TRP A 186 -11.00 -7.16 -7.85
N GLY A 187 -12.09 -7.92 -7.98
CA GLY A 187 -12.24 -9.19 -8.73
C GLY A 187 -11.77 -9.15 -10.19
N GLN A 188 -11.67 -7.95 -10.77
CA GLN A 188 -11.40 -7.70 -12.18
C GLN A 188 -10.01 -7.09 -12.41
N CYS A 189 -9.11 -7.13 -11.42
CA CYS A 189 -7.73 -6.69 -11.51
C CYS A 189 -6.80 -7.90 -11.73
N PRO A 190 -6.58 -8.37 -12.98
CA PRO A 190 -6.00 -9.69 -13.25
C PRO A 190 -4.52 -9.81 -12.88
N LYS A 191 -3.80 -8.70 -12.72
CA LYS A 191 -2.37 -8.68 -12.39
C LYS A 191 -2.08 -8.46 -10.91
N LEU A 192 -3.11 -8.34 -10.07
CA LEU A 192 -2.96 -7.99 -8.67
C LEU A 192 -2.28 -9.13 -7.91
N GLY A 193 -1.05 -8.88 -7.44
CA GLY A 193 -0.24 -9.82 -6.68
C GLY A 193 -0.24 -9.54 -5.17
N THR A 194 -0.46 -8.28 -4.76
CA THR A 194 -0.47 -7.90 -3.35
C THR A 194 -1.57 -6.89 -3.06
N LEU A 195 -2.40 -7.23 -2.06
CA LEU A 195 -3.45 -6.38 -1.54
C LEU A 195 -3.34 -6.29 -0.02
N HIS A 196 -2.99 -5.11 0.49
CA HIS A 196 -3.08 -4.80 1.92
C HIS A 196 -4.16 -3.75 2.18
N MET A 197 -5.06 -4.06 3.11
CA MET A 197 -6.12 -3.17 3.59
C MET A 197 -6.22 -3.16 5.12
N SER A 198 -5.16 -3.58 5.82
CA SER A 198 -5.23 -3.81 7.26
C SER A 198 -5.39 -2.52 8.06
N GLY A 199 -5.98 -2.59 9.24
CA GLY A 199 -6.11 -1.42 10.11
C GLY A 199 -6.98 -0.31 9.50
N ASN A 200 -8.19 -0.67 9.09
CA ASN A 200 -9.21 0.25 8.56
C ASN A 200 -10.56 -0.01 9.25
N ASN A 201 -11.61 0.67 8.79
CA ASN A 201 -13.00 0.54 9.27
C ASN A 201 -13.86 -0.24 8.25
N ILE A 202 -13.28 -1.22 7.54
CA ILE A 202 -13.96 -1.99 6.49
C ILE A 202 -14.96 -2.96 7.13
N THR A 203 -16.16 -3.03 6.56
CA THR A 203 -17.28 -3.86 7.03
C THR A 203 -17.74 -4.84 5.95
N GLY A 204 -18.83 -5.57 6.22
CA GLY A 204 -19.33 -6.60 5.31
C GLY A 204 -18.55 -7.91 5.43
N GLY A 205 -18.84 -8.86 4.55
CA GLY A 205 -18.12 -10.13 4.50
C GLY A 205 -17.04 -10.17 3.43
N ILE A 206 -16.16 -11.17 3.52
CA ILE A 206 -15.23 -11.48 2.43
C ILE A 206 -16.07 -11.99 1.24
N PRO A 207 -16.01 -11.32 0.08
CA PRO A 207 -16.90 -11.64 -1.02
C PRO A 207 -16.48 -12.89 -1.80
N LEU A 208 -17.46 -13.60 -2.38
CA LEU A 208 -17.22 -14.84 -3.14
C LEU A 208 -16.33 -14.66 -4.37
N TYR A 209 -16.36 -13.49 -5.00
CA TYR A 209 -15.54 -13.17 -6.17
C TYR A 209 -14.05 -12.99 -5.84
N ILE A 210 -13.65 -13.10 -4.57
CA ILE A 210 -12.24 -13.19 -4.16
C ILE A 210 -11.51 -14.32 -4.90
N GLY A 211 -12.21 -15.41 -5.24
CA GLY A 211 -11.64 -16.53 -5.98
C GLY A 211 -11.21 -16.21 -7.42
N ASN A 212 -11.48 -15.00 -7.92
CA ASN A 212 -10.99 -14.54 -9.22
C ASN A 212 -9.55 -13.98 -9.16
N TRP A 213 -8.99 -13.74 -7.97
CA TRP A 213 -7.65 -13.15 -7.78
C TRP A 213 -6.52 -14.17 -7.91
N THR A 214 -6.51 -14.98 -8.97
CA THR A 214 -5.62 -16.15 -9.06
C THR A 214 -4.12 -15.84 -9.10
N GLN A 215 -3.75 -14.57 -9.35
CA GLN A 215 -2.36 -14.08 -9.29
C GLN A 215 -1.95 -13.56 -7.90
N LEU A 216 -2.86 -13.54 -6.92
CA LEU A 216 -2.59 -12.95 -5.63
C LEU A 216 -1.66 -13.82 -4.78
N HIS A 217 -0.58 -13.22 -4.31
CA HIS A 217 0.40 -13.81 -3.40
C HIS A 217 0.18 -13.35 -1.97
N VAL A 218 -0.26 -12.12 -1.77
CA VAL A 218 -0.45 -11.55 -0.43
C VAL A 218 -1.82 -10.89 -0.32
N LEU A 219 -2.57 -11.32 0.68
CA LEU A 219 -3.82 -10.71 1.09
C LEU A 219 -3.78 -10.39 2.59
N ASP A 220 -3.88 -9.12 2.93
CA ASP A 220 -4.02 -8.68 4.32
C ASP A 220 -5.27 -7.83 4.50
N LEU A 221 -6.27 -8.39 5.19
CA LEU A 221 -7.52 -7.75 5.58
C LEU A 221 -7.62 -7.60 7.11
N SER A 222 -6.51 -7.78 7.83
CA SER A 222 -6.49 -7.78 9.30
C SER A 222 -6.94 -6.44 9.90
N LEU A 223 -7.31 -6.45 11.18
CA LEU A 223 -7.64 -5.25 11.95
C LEU A 223 -8.72 -4.38 11.27
N ASN A 224 -9.88 -5.01 10.99
CA ASN A 224 -11.06 -4.38 10.39
C ASN A 224 -12.33 -4.84 11.13
N HIS A 225 -13.51 -4.56 10.56
CA HIS A 225 -14.81 -5.01 11.07
C HIS A 225 -15.50 -6.01 10.13
N ILE A 226 -14.71 -6.84 9.45
CA ILE A 226 -15.23 -7.83 8.50
C ILE A 226 -15.93 -8.94 9.28
N LEU A 227 -17.12 -9.33 8.81
CA LEU A 227 -18.03 -10.28 9.48
C LEU A 227 -18.38 -11.47 8.58
N GLY A 228 -19.02 -12.49 9.16
CA GLY A 228 -19.50 -13.66 8.43
C GLY A 228 -18.40 -14.72 8.22
N ALA A 229 -18.69 -15.70 7.37
CA ALA A 229 -17.79 -16.81 7.12
C ALA A 229 -16.67 -16.46 6.13
N ILE A 230 -15.53 -17.15 6.25
CA ILE A 230 -14.52 -17.17 5.19
C ILE A 230 -15.07 -18.00 4.02
N PRO A 231 -15.18 -17.44 2.80
CA PRO A 231 -15.77 -18.14 1.67
C PRO A 231 -14.84 -19.23 1.12
N LYS A 232 -15.42 -20.36 0.69
CA LYS A 232 -14.68 -21.47 0.08
C LYS A 232 -13.92 -21.07 -1.19
N GLU A 233 -14.39 -20.05 -1.88
CA GLU A 233 -13.78 -19.50 -3.09
C GLU A 233 -12.36 -18.98 -2.83
N LEU A 234 -12.01 -18.63 -1.59
CA LEU A 234 -10.65 -18.26 -1.21
C LEU A 234 -9.67 -19.42 -1.45
N GLY A 235 -10.11 -20.68 -1.34
CA GLY A 235 -9.31 -21.86 -1.67
C GLY A 235 -8.86 -21.94 -3.14
N LYS A 236 -9.44 -21.15 -4.04
CA LYS A 236 -9.00 -21.03 -5.44
C LYS A 236 -7.71 -20.24 -5.61
N LEU A 237 -7.27 -19.51 -4.58
CA LEU A 237 -6.07 -18.67 -4.62
C LEU A 237 -4.79 -19.50 -4.41
N THR A 238 -4.52 -20.43 -5.31
CA THR A 238 -3.41 -21.39 -5.16
C THR A 238 -2.02 -20.74 -5.21
N SER A 239 -1.91 -19.49 -5.68
CA SER A 239 -0.69 -18.66 -5.65
C SER A 239 -0.45 -17.94 -4.30
N LEU A 240 -1.41 -18.01 -3.37
CA LEU A 240 -1.38 -17.25 -2.12
C LEU A 240 -0.30 -17.78 -1.18
N GLU A 241 0.58 -16.88 -0.75
CA GLU A 241 1.70 -17.12 0.16
C GLU A 241 1.39 -16.59 1.56
N LYS A 242 0.73 -15.43 1.66
CA LYS A 242 0.43 -14.79 2.94
C LYS A 242 -1.03 -14.36 3.04
N LEU A 243 -1.69 -14.78 4.11
CA LEU A 243 -3.07 -14.45 4.42
C LEU A 243 -3.20 -13.91 5.84
N GLY A 244 -3.49 -12.61 5.95
CA GLY A 244 -3.82 -11.93 7.21
C GLY A 244 -5.31 -11.62 7.30
N LEU A 245 -6.00 -12.20 8.28
CA LEU A 245 -7.43 -12.02 8.56
C LEU A 245 -7.71 -11.69 10.03
N ASN A 246 -6.66 -11.56 10.85
CA ASN A 246 -6.79 -11.41 12.29
C ASN A 246 -7.45 -10.09 12.71
N GLY A 247 -8.03 -10.06 13.91
CA GLY A 247 -8.65 -8.85 14.45
C GLY A 247 -9.86 -8.40 13.63
N ASN A 248 -10.75 -9.35 13.31
CA ASN A 248 -12.00 -9.13 12.61
C ASN A 248 -13.16 -9.78 13.41
N GLN A 249 -14.35 -9.86 12.80
CA GLN A 249 -15.53 -10.52 13.36
C GLN A 249 -15.93 -11.77 12.55
N LEU A 250 -14.97 -12.41 11.90
CA LEU A 250 -15.21 -13.60 11.09
C LEU A 250 -15.68 -14.76 11.97
N SER A 251 -16.63 -15.55 11.48
CA SER A 251 -17.26 -16.65 12.19
C SER A 251 -17.30 -17.92 11.35
N SER A 252 -17.90 -18.99 11.90
CA SER A 252 -17.99 -20.31 11.28
C SER A 252 -16.66 -21.08 11.23
N ALA A 253 -16.70 -22.33 10.79
CA ALA A 253 -15.52 -23.17 10.59
C ALA A 253 -14.76 -22.76 9.32
N LEU A 254 -13.47 -23.14 9.26
CA LEU A 254 -12.64 -22.93 8.07
C LEU A 254 -13.07 -23.84 6.91
N PRO A 255 -13.15 -23.33 5.66
CA PRO A 255 -13.48 -24.14 4.50
C PRO A 255 -12.44 -25.24 4.23
N PRO A 256 -12.86 -26.47 3.89
CA PRO A 256 -11.92 -27.55 3.52
C PRO A 256 -11.10 -27.23 2.26
N GLU A 257 -11.60 -26.35 1.38
CA GLU A 257 -10.90 -25.92 0.16
C GLU A 257 -9.55 -25.23 0.44
N PHE A 258 -9.27 -24.84 1.70
CA PHE A 258 -7.95 -24.35 2.10
C PHE A 258 -6.83 -25.39 1.87
N GLU A 259 -7.15 -26.68 1.70
CA GLU A 259 -6.18 -27.70 1.27
C GLU A 259 -5.48 -27.37 -0.04
N SER A 260 -6.14 -26.59 -0.91
CA SER A 260 -5.62 -26.21 -2.22
C SER A 260 -4.57 -25.10 -2.13
N LEU A 261 -4.43 -24.42 -0.99
CA LEU A 261 -3.48 -23.32 -0.76
C LEU A 261 -2.06 -23.84 -0.49
N THR A 262 -1.56 -24.68 -1.39
CA THR A 262 -0.27 -25.38 -1.22
C THR A 262 0.95 -24.45 -1.17
N ASN A 263 0.82 -23.20 -1.63
CA ASN A 263 1.85 -22.17 -1.53
C ASN A 263 1.81 -21.35 -0.23
N LEU A 264 0.80 -21.54 0.62
CA LEU A 264 0.59 -20.70 1.80
C LEU A 264 1.73 -20.92 2.81
N GLU A 265 2.39 -19.83 3.16
CA GLU A 265 3.52 -19.74 4.07
C GLU A 265 3.13 -19.16 5.43
N PHE A 266 2.27 -18.15 5.40
CA PHE A 266 1.81 -17.39 6.56
C PHE A 266 0.29 -17.32 6.59
N LEU A 267 -0.29 -17.68 7.74
CA LEU A 267 -1.72 -17.56 7.99
C LEU A 267 -1.98 -17.00 9.40
N ASP A 268 -2.60 -15.83 9.47
CA ASP A 268 -3.09 -15.27 10.73
C ASP A 268 -4.59 -15.05 10.69
N MET A 269 -5.33 -15.78 11.53
CA MET A 269 -6.78 -15.67 11.68
C MET A 269 -7.17 -15.44 13.15
N SER A 270 -6.19 -15.10 13.99
CA SER A 270 -6.39 -14.85 15.41
C SER A 270 -7.36 -13.70 15.67
N SER A 271 -7.88 -13.57 16.90
CA SER A 271 -8.81 -12.48 17.26
C SER A 271 -10.02 -12.38 16.32
N ASN A 272 -10.72 -13.50 16.13
CA ASN A 272 -11.98 -13.65 15.38
C ASN A 272 -13.00 -14.47 16.20
N LYS A 273 -14.16 -14.79 15.62
CA LYS A 273 -15.24 -15.61 16.20
C LYS A 273 -15.40 -16.97 15.50
N LEU A 274 -14.33 -17.52 14.92
CA LEU A 274 -14.37 -18.81 14.21
C LEU A 274 -14.72 -19.96 15.18
N THR A 275 -15.42 -20.98 14.69
CA THR A 275 -15.94 -22.09 15.51
C THR A 275 -15.28 -23.42 15.16
N ASP A 276 -14.77 -24.14 16.18
CA ASP A 276 -14.28 -25.54 16.18
C ASP A 276 -13.18 -25.93 15.15
N PRO A 277 -12.44 -27.04 15.37
CA PRO A 277 -10.98 -27.00 15.39
C PRO A 277 -10.37 -26.68 14.02
N ILE A 278 -9.24 -25.97 14.07
CA ILE A 278 -8.35 -25.74 12.94
C ILE A 278 -8.28 -27.05 12.12
N PRO A 279 -8.76 -27.06 10.87
CA PRO A 279 -8.92 -28.32 10.18
C PRO A 279 -7.56 -29.01 10.08
N HIS A 280 -7.54 -30.33 10.29
CA HIS A 280 -6.35 -31.18 10.11
C HIS A 280 -5.55 -30.83 8.85
N ILE A 281 -6.30 -30.37 7.84
CA ILE A 281 -5.87 -29.90 6.54
C ILE A 281 -4.74 -28.86 6.56
N LEU A 282 -4.71 -27.94 7.53
CA LEU A 282 -3.66 -26.92 7.59
C LEU A 282 -2.30 -27.53 7.95
N GLY A 283 -2.27 -28.65 8.68
CA GLY A 283 -1.04 -29.38 8.97
C GLY A 283 -0.43 -30.09 7.76
N ASN A 284 -1.22 -30.29 6.70
CA ASN A 284 -0.79 -30.93 5.46
C ASN A 284 -0.22 -29.93 4.45
N LEU A 285 -0.42 -28.62 4.64
CA LEU A 285 0.11 -27.59 3.75
C LEU A 285 1.65 -27.62 3.79
N PRO A 286 2.34 -27.80 2.64
CA PRO A 286 3.76 -28.11 2.62
C PRO A 286 4.66 -26.91 2.93
N LYS A 287 4.19 -25.69 2.68
CA LYS A 287 4.96 -24.45 2.89
C LYS A 287 4.57 -23.68 4.14
N LEU A 288 3.51 -24.08 4.85
CA LEU A 288 2.99 -23.31 5.97
C LEU A 288 3.94 -23.42 7.17
N TYR A 289 4.60 -22.32 7.52
CA TYR A 289 5.56 -22.24 8.63
C TYR A 289 5.16 -21.26 9.73
N ASN A 290 4.16 -20.41 9.47
CA ASN A 290 3.63 -19.49 10.45
C ASN A 290 2.10 -19.57 10.47
N LEU A 291 1.56 -19.96 11.61
CA LEU A 291 0.12 -20.07 11.85
C LEU A 291 -0.22 -19.43 13.20
N ASN A 292 -0.99 -18.35 13.14
CA ASN A 292 -1.60 -17.71 14.29
C ASN A 292 -3.12 -17.95 14.24
N SER A 293 -3.63 -18.64 15.25
CA SER A 293 -5.03 -19.09 15.31
C SER A 293 -5.68 -18.75 16.64
N LEU A 294 -6.97 -19.07 16.77
CA LEU A 294 -7.78 -18.78 17.95
C LEU A 294 -7.19 -19.29 19.26
N GLN A 295 -7.41 -18.48 20.30
CA GLN A 295 -7.17 -18.81 21.70
C GLN A 295 -7.95 -20.08 22.11
N GLY A 296 -7.29 -21.05 22.74
CA GLY A 296 -7.94 -22.28 23.25
C GLY A 296 -8.18 -23.39 22.22
N SER A 297 -7.75 -23.22 20.96
CA SER A 297 -7.82 -24.31 19.97
C SER A 297 -6.77 -25.40 20.27
N THR A 298 -7.23 -26.62 20.54
CA THR A 298 -6.35 -27.80 20.62
C THR A 298 -5.83 -28.13 19.23
N ILE A 299 -4.55 -27.86 18.97
CA ILE A 299 -3.85 -28.38 17.80
C ILE A 299 -3.83 -29.90 17.92
N LEU A 300 -4.32 -30.59 16.90
CA LEU A 300 -4.29 -32.05 16.88
C LEU A 300 -2.84 -32.55 16.94
N PRO A 301 -2.53 -33.58 17.75
CA PRO A 301 -1.15 -34.04 17.99
C PRO A 301 -0.33 -34.33 16.72
N ALA A 302 -0.99 -34.73 15.62
CA ALA A 302 -0.37 -34.98 14.33
C ALA A 302 0.23 -33.71 13.68
N ILE A 303 -0.39 -32.54 13.87
CA ILE A 303 0.11 -31.24 13.40
C ILE A 303 1.26 -30.77 14.30
N HIS A 304 1.10 -30.97 15.62
CA HIS A 304 2.11 -30.60 16.62
C HIS A 304 3.47 -31.28 16.34
N ASN A 305 3.46 -32.59 16.02
CA ASN A 305 4.69 -33.37 15.80
C ASN A 305 5.46 -33.02 14.52
N ARG A 306 4.77 -32.61 13.44
CA ARG A 306 5.43 -32.25 12.17
C ARG A 306 6.15 -30.90 12.24
N TRP A 307 5.68 -30.00 13.11
CA TRP A 307 6.13 -28.62 13.14
C TRP A 307 7.09 -28.29 14.29
N GLN A 308 7.25 -29.17 15.28
CA GLN A 308 8.35 -29.07 16.26
C GLN A 308 9.74 -29.36 15.65
N ASN A 309 9.79 -30.10 14.53
CA ASN A 309 11.03 -30.45 13.82
C ASN A 309 11.46 -29.42 12.75
N THR A 310 10.81 -28.26 12.71
CA THR A 310 11.05 -27.19 11.72
C THR A 310 11.27 -25.86 12.45
N THR A 311 12.02 -24.92 11.88
CA THR A 311 12.26 -23.56 12.43
C THR A 311 11.00 -22.66 12.46
N ASN A 312 9.81 -23.26 12.49
CA ASN A 312 8.51 -22.62 12.44
C ASN A 312 8.26 -21.82 13.72
N ARG A 313 7.80 -20.57 13.58
CA ARG A 313 7.45 -19.71 14.72
C ARG A 313 5.95 -19.79 14.98
N TRP A 314 5.62 -20.22 16.18
CA TRP A 314 4.25 -20.30 16.67
C TRP A 314 4.03 -19.20 17.71
N HIS A 315 3.01 -18.38 17.52
CA HIS A 315 2.53 -17.50 18.59
C HIS A 315 1.07 -17.83 18.89
N ILE A 316 0.89 -18.65 19.93
CA ILE A 316 -0.38 -18.68 20.67
C ILE A 316 -0.37 -17.40 21.51
N SER A 317 -1.21 -16.43 21.16
CA SER A 317 -1.39 -15.22 21.96
C SER A 317 -1.98 -15.59 23.33
N THR A 318 -1.13 -15.68 24.34
CA THR A 318 -1.55 -15.77 25.74
C THR A 318 -2.17 -14.44 26.16
N PRO A 319 -3.28 -14.43 26.92
CA PRO A 319 -3.84 -13.17 27.41
C PRO A 319 -2.88 -12.53 28.42
N ALA A 320 -2.64 -11.23 28.28
CA ALA A 320 -2.28 -10.43 29.44
C ALA A 320 -3.52 -10.39 30.33
N ILE A 321 -3.42 -11.00 31.51
CA ILE A 321 -4.43 -10.90 32.55
C ILE A 321 -4.41 -9.45 33.05
N PHE A 322 -5.50 -8.71 32.84
CA PHE A 322 -5.86 -7.53 33.63
C PHE A 322 -7.33 -7.66 34.04
#